data_AF-A0A922MPU7-F1
#
_entry.id   AF-A0A922MPU7-F1
#
_cell.length_a   1.000
_cell.length_b   1.000
_cell.length_c   1.000
_cell.angle_alpha   90.00
_cell.angle_beta   90.00
_cell.angle_gamma   90.00
#
_symmetry.space_group_name_H-M   'P 1'
#
loop_
_entity.id
_entity.type
_entity.pdbx_description
1 polymer ?
#
loop_
_entity_poly.entity_id
_entity_poly.type
_entity_poly.pdbx_seq_one_letter_code
_entity_poly.pdbx_strand_id
1 'polypeptide(L)'
;MFTLSREPTLSPFKATLVQLLWSGQGAFGNMCRGGRMFAPTKPWRRWHRRVNLRQRRAAVAAAVAASGVPALVQARGHIIEKVPEMPLVVSDKVQEINKTKQAVYKSQRLRAGKGKMRNRRRVQRKGPLIIYHKDQGLTRAFRNIPGVEMLNVDKLNLLKLAPGGHLGHALFGSWKTPSKEKKNFNLPQPKMANTDLSRLLKSDEIRKVLRAPNKRVVRATRKLNPLTNSKAMLRLNPYSAVLRRKAILDQQRRNNIKLPEVDPAVKAEKLRQRRVKLAKAAAAKKPKKPVAKKTAPPPPKKAKGDKKAGQKVKKPVAK
;
A
#
# COMPACT_ATOMS: atom_id res chain seq x y z
N MET A 1 -71.62 -23.28 -8.83
CA MET A 1 -70.76 -23.99 -9.80
C MET A 1 -69.57 -24.56 -9.06
N PHE A 2 -69.45 -25.89 -8.97
CA PHE A 2 -68.28 -26.55 -8.39
C PHE A 2 -67.21 -26.76 -9.47
N THR A 3 -66.05 -26.13 -9.33
CA THR A 3 -64.89 -26.40 -10.19
C THR A 3 -64.06 -27.53 -9.58
N LEU A 4 -64.19 -28.74 -10.13
CA LEU A 4 -63.39 -29.92 -9.76
C LEU A 4 -61.89 -29.67 -10.05
N SER A 5 -61.12 -29.40 -9.00
CA SER A 5 -59.66 -29.35 -9.06
C SER A 5 -59.09 -30.76 -9.23
N ARG A 6 -58.64 -31.11 -10.44
CA ARG A 6 -57.90 -32.36 -10.69
C ARG A 6 -56.60 -32.38 -9.91
N GLU A 7 -56.46 -33.33 -8.98
CA GLU A 7 -55.17 -33.66 -8.39
C GLU A 7 -54.25 -34.32 -9.46
N PRO A 8 -52.96 -33.95 -9.52
CA PRO A 8 -52.01 -34.60 -10.41
C PRO A 8 -51.55 -35.93 -9.80
N THR A 9 -52.07 -37.04 -10.29
CA THR A 9 -51.61 -38.39 -9.91
C THR A 9 -50.16 -38.61 -10.34
N LEU A 10 -49.24 -38.56 -9.37
CA LEU A 10 -47.84 -38.96 -9.55
C LEU A 10 -47.78 -40.47 -9.84
N SER A 11 -47.42 -40.84 -11.07
CA SER A 11 -47.34 -42.24 -11.46
C SER A 11 -46.23 -42.99 -10.69
N PRO A 12 -46.49 -44.20 -10.16
CA PRO A 12 -45.54 -44.93 -9.33
C PRO A 12 -44.23 -45.27 -10.06
N PHE A 13 -44.26 -45.36 -11.40
CA PHE A 13 -43.08 -45.59 -12.25
C PHE A 13 -41.99 -44.52 -12.16
N LYS A 14 -42.31 -43.27 -11.80
CA LYS A 14 -41.27 -42.24 -11.61
C LYS A 14 -40.54 -42.35 -10.28
N ALA A 15 -41.13 -43.00 -9.27
CA ALA A 15 -40.48 -43.25 -7.99
C ALA A 15 -39.49 -44.42 -8.08
N THR A 16 -39.89 -45.52 -8.73
CA THR A 16 -39.06 -46.74 -8.85
C THR A 16 -37.80 -46.53 -9.72
N LEU A 17 -37.90 -45.73 -10.79
CA LEU A 17 -36.75 -45.49 -11.68
C LEU A 17 -35.67 -44.59 -11.05
N VAL A 18 -36.04 -43.74 -10.09
CA VAL A 18 -35.06 -42.97 -9.28
C VAL A 18 -34.37 -43.86 -8.24
N GLN A 19 -35.09 -44.84 -7.67
CA GLN A 19 -34.58 -45.79 -6.68
C GLN A 19 -33.37 -46.60 -7.24
N LEU A 20 -33.48 -47.08 -8.49
CA LEU A 20 -32.46 -47.87 -9.19
C LEU A 20 -31.19 -47.08 -9.56
N LEU A 21 -31.26 -45.75 -9.66
CA LEU A 21 -30.09 -44.93 -10.02
C LEU A 21 -29.21 -44.56 -8.80
N TRP A 22 -29.71 -44.78 -7.59
CA TRP A 22 -29.01 -44.44 -6.34
C TRP A 22 -28.34 -45.66 -5.68
N SER A 23 -28.76 -46.88 -6.02
CA SER A 23 -28.09 -48.11 -5.61
C SER A 23 -26.66 -48.20 -6.17
N GLY A 24 -25.69 -48.50 -5.30
CA GLY A 24 -24.27 -48.66 -5.67
C GLY A 24 -23.43 -47.38 -5.65
N GLN A 25 -24.01 -46.20 -5.38
CA GLN A 25 -23.21 -44.98 -5.23
C GLN A 25 -22.49 -44.93 -3.88
N GLY A 26 -21.22 -44.53 -3.88
CA GLY A 26 -20.43 -44.35 -2.65
C GLY A 26 -21.03 -43.27 -1.74
N ALA A 27 -21.24 -43.61 -0.46
CA ALA A 27 -21.88 -42.75 0.54
C ALA A 27 -20.93 -42.43 1.72
N PHE A 28 -21.35 -41.51 2.60
CA PHE A 28 -20.70 -41.08 3.85
C PHE A 28 -19.26 -40.53 3.79
N GLY A 29 -18.50 -40.77 2.73
CA GLY A 29 -17.19 -40.16 2.50
C GLY A 29 -17.31 -38.68 2.15
N ASN A 30 -16.32 -37.87 2.55
CA ASN A 30 -16.25 -36.44 2.22
C ASN A 30 -15.89 -36.17 0.75
N MET A 31 -15.33 -37.18 0.07
CA MET A 31 -15.10 -37.19 -1.38
C MET A 31 -16.34 -37.60 -2.18
N CYS A 32 -17.36 -38.18 -1.54
CA CYS A 32 -18.56 -38.68 -2.19
C CYS A 32 -19.61 -37.58 -2.42
N ARG A 33 -20.25 -37.57 -3.59
CA ARG A 33 -21.36 -36.65 -3.87
C ARG A 33 -22.55 -36.98 -2.94
N GLY A 34 -23.02 -35.99 -2.19
CA GLY A 34 -24.07 -36.19 -1.17
C GLY A 34 -23.56 -36.75 0.17
N GLY A 35 -22.27 -37.05 0.30
CA GLY A 35 -21.64 -37.44 1.56
C GLY A 35 -21.49 -36.27 2.55
N ARG A 36 -21.09 -36.60 3.79
CA ARG A 36 -20.87 -35.61 4.85
C ARG A 36 -19.56 -34.85 4.65
N MET A 37 -19.58 -33.54 4.92
CA MET A 37 -18.38 -32.69 4.89
C MET A 37 -17.34 -33.15 5.93
N PHE A 38 -16.05 -33.09 5.58
CA PHE A 38 -14.95 -33.28 6.53
C PHE A 38 -15.00 -32.22 7.65
N ALA A 39 -14.74 -32.64 8.90
CA ALA A 39 -14.83 -31.80 10.10
C ALA A 39 -16.10 -30.91 10.17
N PRO A 40 -17.31 -31.51 10.30
CA PRO A 40 -18.57 -30.76 10.37
C PRO A 40 -18.55 -29.64 11.42
N THR A 41 -19.11 -28.48 11.08
CA THR A 41 -19.12 -27.31 11.99
C THR A 41 -19.98 -27.58 13.23
N LYS A 42 -19.33 -27.85 14.35
CA LYS A 42 -19.98 -28.10 15.65
C LYS A 42 -20.50 -26.81 16.30
N PRO A 43 -21.63 -26.85 17.02
CA PRO A 43 -22.19 -25.67 17.69
C PRO A 43 -21.28 -25.14 18.81
N TRP A 44 -20.59 -26.01 19.55
CA TRP A 44 -19.64 -25.69 20.63
C TRP A 44 -18.29 -25.11 20.18
N ARG A 45 -18.22 -24.55 18.96
CA ARG A 45 -17.07 -23.74 18.54
C ARG A 45 -16.91 -22.55 19.48
N ARG A 46 -15.67 -22.17 19.83
CA ARG A 46 -15.39 -21.01 20.70
C ARG A 46 -15.64 -19.67 19.96
N TRP A 47 -16.90 -19.27 19.85
CA TRP A 47 -17.36 -18.04 19.19
C TRP A 47 -16.93 -16.78 19.95
N HIS A 48 -17.14 -16.75 21.26
CA HIS A 48 -16.91 -15.56 22.09
C HIS A 48 -15.47 -15.47 22.60
N ARG A 49 -14.93 -14.25 22.63
CA ARG A 49 -13.61 -13.93 23.18
C ARG A 49 -13.76 -12.90 24.29
N ARG A 50 -13.45 -13.30 25.53
CA ARG A 50 -13.34 -12.39 26.69
C ARG A 50 -12.13 -11.49 26.48
N VAL A 51 -12.28 -10.21 26.81
CA VAL A 51 -11.20 -9.19 26.78
C VAL A 51 -11.23 -8.47 28.11
N ASN A 52 -10.07 -8.11 28.65
CA ASN A 52 -9.96 -7.55 30.00
C ASN A 52 -10.67 -6.20 30.09
N LEU A 53 -11.34 -5.95 31.22
CA LEU A 53 -12.15 -4.74 31.41
C LEU A 53 -11.30 -3.45 31.30
N ARG A 54 -10.07 -3.46 31.85
CA ARG A 54 -9.11 -2.35 31.73
C ARG A 54 -8.70 -2.09 30.27
N GLN A 55 -8.48 -3.14 29.47
CA GLN A 55 -8.17 -3.00 28.04
C GLN A 55 -9.36 -2.42 27.25
N ARG A 56 -10.58 -2.91 27.52
CA ARG A 56 -11.80 -2.34 26.91
C ARG A 56 -11.96 -0.86 27.26
N ARG A 57 -11.84 -0.49 28.53
CA ARG A 57 -11.94 0.91 29.00
C ARG A 57 -10.85 1.80 28.39
N ALA A 58 -9.61 1.32 28.30
CA ALA A 58 -8.51 2.03 27.65
C ALA A 58 -8.73 2.20 26.12
N ALA A 59 -9.23 1.18 25.43
CA ALA A 59 -9.56 1.26 24.01
C ALA A 59 -10.71 2.26 23.75
N VAL A 60 -11.72 2.31 24.64
CA VAL A 60 -12.75 3.36 24.58
C VAL A 60 -12.12 4.73 24.78
N ALA A 61 -11.28 4.94 25.81
CA ALA A 61 -10.56 6.20 26.05
C ALA A 61 -9.62 6.62 24.89
N ALA A 62 -9.05 5.67 24.15
CA ALA A 62 -8.21 5.96 22.98
C ALA A 62 -9.03 6.33 21.73
N ALA A 63 -10.13 5.62 21.45
CA ALA A 63 -11.09 6.04 20.42
C ALA A 63 -11.63 7.43 20.75
N VAL A 64 -11.85 7.68 22.04
CA VAL A 64 -12.24 8.96 22.63
C VAL A 64 -11.31 10.12 22.28
N ALA A 65 -10.02 10.04 22.64
CA ALA A 65 -9.07 11.11 22.34
C ALA A 65 -9.00 11.42 20.83
N ALA A 66 -9.22 10.41 19.98
CA ALA A 66 -9.06 10.53 18.54
C ALA A 66 -10.10 11.39 17.79
N SER A 67 -11.29 11.74 18.34
CA SER A 67 -12.13 12.76 17.65
C SER A 67 -11.66 14.19 17.89
N GLY A 68 -10.96 14.47 18.99
CA GLY A 68 -10.42 15.80 19.23
C GLY A 68 -9.38 16.21 18.18
N VAL A 69 -8.93 15.28 17.34
CA VAL A 69 -7.93 15.48 16.29
C VAL A 69 -8.62 15.48 14.92
N PRO A 70 -8.79 16.65 14.26
CA PRO A 70 -9.47 16.75 12.96
C PRO A 70 -8.87 15.85 11.89
N ALA A 71 -7.54 15.71 11.87
CA ALA A 71 -6.82 14.88 10.90
C ALA A 71 -7.23 13.39 10.95
N LEU A 72 -7.51 12.83 12.14
CA LEU A 72 -7.95 11.44 12.27
C LEU A 72 -9.39 11.24 11.78
N VAL A 73 -10.24 12.23 12.01
CA VAL A 73 -11.65 12.24 11.56
C VAL A 73 -11.73 12.38 10.04
N GLN A 74 -10.91 13.25 9.44
CA GLN A 74 -10.75 13.37 7.98
C GLN A 74 -10.17 12.10 7.36
N ALA A 75 -9.12 11.50 7.94
CA ALA A 75 -8.50 10.26 7.44
C ALA A 75 -9.48 9.08 7.39
N ARG A 76 -10.48 9.05 8.29
CA ARG A 76 -11.59 8.08 8.27
C ARG A 76 -12.64 8.34 7.17
N GLY A 77 -12.61 9.51 6.53
CA GLY A 77 -13.49 9.87 5.43
C GLY A 77 -14.76 10.64 5.82
N HIS A 78 -14.75 11.31 6.99
CA HIS A 78 -15.79 12.28 7.36
C HIS A 78 -15.46 13.66 6.78
N ILE A 79 -16.43 14.29 6.12
CA ILE A 79 -16.28 15.64 5.54
C ILE A 79 -16.59 16.64 6.65
N ILE A 80 -15.57 17.35 7.14
CA ILE A 80 -15.67 18.28 8.29
C ILE A 80 -15.26 19.72 7.97
N GLU A 81 -15.04 20.07 6.70
CA GLU A 81 -14.57 21.39 6.24
C GLU A 81 -15.44 22.57 6.66
N LYS A 82 -16.74 22.33 6.92
CA LYS A 82 -17.73 23.35 7.33
C LYS A 82 -18.09 23.29 8.81
N VAL A 83 -17.41 22.46 9.61
CA VAL A 83 -17.67 22.34 11.05
C VAL A 83 -16.81 23.39 11.77
N PRO A 84 -17.39 24.24 12.64
CA PRO A 84 -16.66 25.36 13.24
C PRO A 84 -15.58 24.93 14.23
N GLU A 85 -15.82 23.84 14.97
CA GLU A 85 -14.92 23.35 16.02
C GLU A 85 -14.93 21.82 16.10
N MET A 86 -13.84 21.26 16.63
CA MET A 86 -13.73 19.83 16.96
C MET A 86 -12.96 19.70 18.29
N PRO A 87 -13.52 19.09 19.34
CA PRO A 87 -14.85 18.44 19.39
C PRO A 87 -16.01 19.44 19.34
N LEU A 88 -17.03 19.15 18.52
CA LEU A 88 -18.24 19.97 18.45
C LEU A 88 -19.14 19.70 19.67
N VAL A 89 -19.38 20.72 20.48
CA VAL A 89 -20.32 20.66 21.62
C VAL A 89 -21.56 21.51 21.29
N VAL A 90 -22.74 21.02 21.64
CA VAL A 90 -24.02 21.69 21.32
C VAL A 90 -24.88 21.78 22.58
N SER A 91 -25.67 22.85 22.69
CA SER A 91 -26.58 23.10 23.82
C SER A 91 -27.58 21.96 24.05
N ASP A 92 -27.93 21.72 25.32
CA ASP A 92 -28.84 20.64 25.72
C ASP A 92 -30.24 20.68 25.10
N LYS A 93 -30.68 21.82 24.55
CA LYS A 93 -31.93 21.95 23.75
C LYS A 93 -32.05 20.92 22.61
N VAL A 94 -30.95 20.35 22.15
CA VAL A 94 -30.96 19.25 21.15
C VAL A 94 -31.58 17.95 21.71
N GLN A 95 -31.52 17.72 23.02
CA GLN A 95 -32.09 16.53 23.69
C GLN A 95 -33.63 16.49 23.59
N GLU A 96 -34.27 17.66 23.49
CA GLU A 96 -35.73 17.86 23.42
C GLU A 96 -36.30 17.75 21.99
N ILE A 97 -35.45 17.60 20.96
CA ILE A 97 -35.88 17.54 19.56
C ILE A 97 -36.65 16.23 19.31
N ASN A 98 -37.97 16.36 19.17
CA ASN A 98 -38.90 15.25 18.97
C ASN A 98 -39.22 14.95 17.49
N LYS A 99 -39.10 15.93 16.59
CA LYS A 99 -39.50 15.82 15.17
C LYS A 99 -38.29 15.93 14.24
N THR A 100 -38.16 15.01 13.28
CA THR A 100 -37.20 15.13 12.18
C THR A 100 -37.83 15.78 10.95
N LYS A 101 -37.24 16.88 10.48
CA LYS A 101 -37.35 17.28 9.07
C LYS A 101 -36.33 16.46 8.28
N GLN A 102 -36.73 15.90 7.13
CA GLN A 102 -35.96 14.84 6.47
C GLN A 102 -34.56 15.29 6.01
N ALA A 103 -33.52 14.62 6.49
CA ALA A 103 -32.14 14.76 5.98
C ALA A 103 -31.76 13.51 5.17
N VAL A 104 -31.69 13.64 3.84
CA VAL A 104 -31.47 12.50 2.92
C VAL A 104 -30.02 12.40 2.48
N TYR A 105 -29.24 11.52 3.11
CA TYR A 105 -27.84 11.28 2.73
C TYR A 105 -27.72 10.10 1.74
N LYS A 106 -27.45 10.39 0.46
CA LYS A 106 -27.39 9.40 -0.65
C LYS A 106 -26.11 8.53 -0.63
N SER A 107 -25.86 7.77 0.44
CA SER A 107 -24.70 6.84 0.56
C SER A 107 -25.06 5.35 0.51
N GLN A 108 -26.34 5.01 0.37
CA GLN A 108 -26.80 3.62 0.33
C GLN A 108 -26.50 2.95 -1.01
N ARG A 109 -25.94 1.73 -0.97
CA ARG A 109 -25.73 0.87 -2.14
C ARG A 109 -26.10 -0.58 -1.87
N LEU A 110 -26.31 -1.36 -2.92
CA LEU A 110 -26.49 -2.81 -2.80
C LEU A 110 -25.18 -3.50 -2.36
N ARG A 111 -25.30 -4.55 -1.54
CA ARG A 111 -24.15 -5.37 -1.11
C ARG A 111 -23.72 -6.30 -2.24
N ALA A 112 -22.42 -6.40 -2.49
CA ALA A 112 -21.86 -7.40 -3.39
C ALA A 112 -22.00 -8.84 -2.82
N GLY A 113 -22.13 -9.82 -3.72
CA GLY A 113 -22.10 -11.25 -3.39
C GLY A 113 -23.33 -11.81 -2.65
N LYS A 114 -23.17 -13.04 -2.12
CA LYS A 114 -24.23 -13.87 -1.52
C LYS A 114 -24.86 -13.28 -0.24
N GLY A 115 -24.31 -12.21 0.33
CA GLY A 115 -24.86 -11.51 1.50
C GLY A 115 -26.25 -10.92 1.26
N LYS A 116 -26.64 -10.65 0.00
CA LYS A 116 -27.97 -10.17 -0.38
C LYS A 116 -29.11 -11.13 0.02
N MET A 117 -28.84 -12.44 0.04
CA MET A 117 -29.80 -13.49 0.42
C MET A 117 -29.87 -13.72 1.94
N ARG A 118 -28.95 -13.14 2.72
CA ARG A 118 -28.83 -13.34 4.17
C ARG A 118 -29.22 -12.05 4.94
N ASN A 119 -30.37 -11.48 4.59
CA ASN A 119 -30.98 -10.27 5.15
C ASN A 119 -30.06 -9.03 5.25
N ARG A 120 -29.03 -8.95 4.39
CA ARG A 120 -28.00 -7.88 4.40
C ARG A 120 -27.85 -7.22 3.02
N ARG A 121 -28.98 -6.98 2.33
CA ARG A 121 -29.05 -6.52 0.93
C ARG A 121 -28.45 -5.13 0.69
N ARG A 122 -28.57 -4.19 1.63
CA ARG A 122 -28.03 -2.82 1.52
C ARG A 122 -26.81 -2.61 2.42
N VAL A 123 -25.96 -1.64 2.06
CA VAL A 123 -24.81 -1.13 2.82
C VAL A 123 -24.82 0.40 2.73
N GLN A 124 -24.51 1.08 3.83
CA GLN A 124 -24.41 2.53 3.91
C GLN A 124 -23.15 2.93 4.69
N ARG A 125 -22.67 4.16 4.50
CA ARG A 125 -21.58 4.70 5.33
C ARG A 125 -22.09 5.00 6.74
N LYS A 126 -21.19 4.98 7.72
CA LYS A 126 -21.48 5.51 9.07
C LYS A 126 -21.31 7.02 9.04
N GLY A 127 -22.31 7.74 9.52
CA GLY A 127 -22.36 9.19 9.61
C GLY A 127 -21.84 9.67 10.98
N PRO A 128 -22.31 10.83 11.47
CA PRO A 128 -21.93 11.34 12.78
C PRO A 128 -22.53 10.47 13.89
N LEU A 129 -21.82 10.43 15.01
CA LEU A 129 -22.25 9.79 16.25
C LEU A 129 -22.67 10.89 17.24
N ILE A 130 -23.95 10.92 17.59
CA ILE A 130 -24.52 11.85 18.59
C ILE A 130 -24.40 11.18 19.96
N ILE A 131 -23.69 11.83 20.88
CA ILE A 131 -23.56 11.40 22.27
C ILE A 131 -24.45 12.28 23.13
N TYR A 132 -25.31 11.68 23.95
CA TYR A 132 -26.26 12.37 24.83
C TYR A 132 -26.21 11.79 26.26
N HIS A 133 -26.68 12.55 27.24
CA HIS A 133 -26.79 12.08 28.63
C HIS A 133 -28.21 11.59 28.96
N LYS A 134 -29.22 12.45 28.78
CA LYS A 134 -30.64 12.09 28.93
C LYS A 134 -31.31 11.96 27.55
N ASP A 135 -32.34 11.11 27.45
CA ASP A 135 -33.15 10.97 26.24
C ASP A 135 -34.53 11.57 26.49
N GLN A 136 -34.77 12.78 25.98
CA GLN A 136 -36.05 13.49 26.04
C GLN A 136 -36.83 13.40 24.72
N GLY A 137 -36.50 12.42 23.87
CA GLY A 137 -37.11 12.22 22.55
C GLY A 137 -36.10 12.21 21.40
N LEU A 138 -34.86 12.67 21.65
CA LEU A 138 -33.74 12.66 20.71
C LEU A 138 -33.60 11.29 20.01
N THR A 139 -33.73 10.16 20.72
CA THR A 139 -33.60 8.86 20.05
C THR A 139 -34.70 8.57 19.03
N ARG A 140 -35.92 9.06 19.27
CA ARG A 140 -37.06 8.87 18.35
C ARG A 140 -36.92 9.75 17.11
N ALA A 141 -36.38 10.95 17.27
CA ALA A 141 -36.05 11.84 16.16
C ALA A 141 -34.91 11.25 15.31
N PHE A 142 -33.69 11.18 15.84
CA PHE A 142 -32.50 10.97 15.01
C PHE A 142 -32.33 9.54 14.48
N ARG A 143 -33.04 8.52 15.03
CA ARG A 143 -32.99 7.13 14.51
C ARG A 143 -33.40 6.96 13.06
N ASN A 144 -34.23 7.86 12.52
CA ASN A 144 -34.73 7.77 11.15
C ASN A 144 -33.72 8.32 10.12
N ILE A 145 -32.69 9.05 10.56
CA ILE A 145 -31.71 9.66 9.65
C ILE A 145 -30.67 8.60 9.25
N PRO A 146 -30.50 8.29 7.95
CA PRO A 146 -29.64 7.20 7.53
C PRO A 146 -28.16 7.47 7.82
N GLY A 147 -27.56 6.60 8.62
CA GLY A 147 -26.13 6.64 8.94
C GLY A 147 -25.79 7.36 10.24
N VAL A 148 -26.68 8.19 10.79
CA VAL A 148 -26.52 8.76 12.13
C VAL A 148 -26.61 7.64 13.16
N GLU A 149 -25.71 7.67 14.13
CA GLU A 149 -25.80 6.79 15.30
C GLU A 149 -25.91 7.61 16.59
N MET A 150 -26.49 6.98 17.61
CA MET A 150 -26.72 7.61 18.90
C MET A 150 -26.18 6.72 20.02
N LEU A 151 -25.74 7.36 21.10
CA LEU A 151 -24.99 6.74 22.18
C LEU A 151 -25.24 7.51 23.49
N ASN A 152 -25.50 6.81 24.58
CA ASN A 152 -25.54 7.43 25.90
C ASN A 152 -24.12 7.47 26.50
N VAL A 153 -23.75 8.58 27.16
CA VAL A 153 -22.47 8.79 27.87
C VAL A 153 -22.12 7.61 28.81
N ASP A 154 -23.07 7.13 29.61
CA ASP A 154 -22.85 6.06 30.60
C ASP A 154 -22.49 4.73 29.92
N LYS A 155 -23.01 4.53 28.71
CA LYS A 155 -23.03 3.26 27.97
C LYS A 155 -22.22 3.37 26.67
N LEU A 156 -21.04 4.01 26.73
CA LEU A 156 -20.12 4.12 25.60
C LEU A 156 -19.75 2.74 25.02
N ASN A 157 -20.07 2.53 23.74
CA ASN A 157 -19.80 1.28 23.03
C ASN A 157 -18.67 1.45 22.01
N LEU A 158 -17.55 0.76 22.25
CA LEU A 158 -16.36 0.77 21.39
C LEU A 158 -16.67 0.45 19.91
N LEU A 159 -17.67 -0.39 19.63
CA LEU A 159 -18.02 -0.78 18.27
C LEU A 159 -18.70 0.35 17.46
N LYS A 160 -19.32 1.31 18.15
CA LYS A 160 -19.94 2.51 17.55
C LYS A 160 -18.97 3.68 17.45
N LEU A 161 -18.10 3.83 18.44
CA LEU A 161 -17.03 4.84 18.45
C LEU A 161 -16.00 4.53 17.36
N ALA A 162 -15.45 3.32 17.37
CA ALA A 162 -14.42 2.84 16.45
C ALA A 162 -14.92 1.69 15.53
N PRO A 163 -15.90 1.94 14.62
CA PRO A 163 -16.39 0.93 13.70
C PRO A 163 -15.27 0.49 12.74
N GLY A 164 -15.08 -0.82 12.62
CA GLY A 164 -13.96 -1.39 11.85
C GLY A 164 -12.58 -1.24 12.52
N GLY A 165 -12.52 -0.77 13.77
CA GLY A 165 -11.27 -0.53 14.49
C GLY A 165 -10.55 0.77 14.11
N HIS A 166 -11.19 1.67 13.36
CA HIS A 166 -10.66 3.00 13.04
C HIS A 166 -11.09 4.00 14.12
N LEU A 167 -10.14 4.75 14.69
CA LEU A 167 -10.36 5.55 15.90
C LEU A 167 -11.21 6.82 15.68
N GLY A 168 -11.88 7.29 16.74
CA GLY A 168 -12.67 8.54 16.81
C GLY A 168 -13.80 8.52 17.87
N HIS A 169 -14.07 9.67 18.48
CA HIS A 169 -15.26 10.09 19.30
C HIS A 169 -15.16 10.05 20.86
N ALA A 170 -15.08 11.24 21.51
CA ALA A 170 -14.77 11.58 22.92
C ALA A 170 -15.86 11.33 24.02
N LEU A 171 -15.67 11.46 25.35
CA LEU A 171 -14.52 11.86 26.24
C LEU A 171 -14.49 11.01 27.56
N PHE A 172 -13.37 10.90 28.31
CA PHE A 172 -13.32 10.30 29.67
C PHE A 172 -12.15 10.81 30.58
N GLY A 173 -12.46 11.51 31.67
CA GLY A 173 -11.62 11.62 32.88
C GLY A 173 -10.32 12.46 32.79
N SER A 174 -9.53 12.44 33.87
CA SER A 174 -8.23 13.10 34.05
C SER A 174 -7.25 12.12 34.70
N TRP A 175 -5.94 12.27 34.48
CA TRP A 175 -4.93 11.39 35.10
C TRP A 175 -4.80 11.60 36.62
N LYS A 176 -5.09 12.80 37.13
CA LYS A 176 -4.96 13.14 38.56
C LYS A 176 -6.12 12.58 39.39
N THR A 177 -7.34 12.63 38.86
CA THR A 177 -8.56 12.25 39.58
C THR A 177 -9.13 10.94 39.02
N PRO A 178 -9.30 9.88 39.83
CA PRO A 178 -9.89 8.63 39.37
C PRO A 178 -11.35 8.82 38.93
N SER A 179 -11.86 7.89 38.12
CA SER A 179 -13.24 7.96 37.63
C SER A 179 -14.25 7.65 38.75
N LYS A 180 -15.13 8.61 39.07
CA LYS A 180 -16.16 8.48 40.12
C LYS A 180 -17.07 7.25 39.91
N GLU A 181 -17.57 7.06 38.69
CA GLU A 181 -18.48 5.94 38.36
C GLU A 181 -17.78 4.57 38.23
N LYS A 182 -16.49 4.55 37.84
CA LYS A 182 -15.79 3.31 37.47
C LYS A 182 -14.83 2.91 38.58
N LYS A 183 -15.30 2.01 39.45
CA LYS A 183 -14.48 1.33 40.46
C LYS A 183 -13.10 0.95 39.91
N ASN A 184 -12.08 1.41 40.62
CA ASN A 184 -10.65 1.19 40.41
C ASN A 184 -10.18 1.43 38.97
N PHE A 185 -10.62 2.53 38.35
CA PHE A 185 -10.17 2.93 37.01
C PHE A 185 -9.58 4.34 36.98
N ASN A 186 -8.32 4.41 36.56
CA ASN A 186 -7.65 5.62 36.10
C ASN A 186 -7.23 5.45 34.62
N LEU A 187 -7.01 6.57 33.93
CA LEU A 187 -6.53 6.61 32.55
C LEU A 187 -5.16 5.93 32.41
N PRO A 188 -4.86 5.35 31.22
CA PRO A 188 -3.50 4.94 30.92
C PRO A 188 -2.57 6.16 30.87
N GLN A 189 -1.41 6.06 31.52
CA GLN A 189 -0.36 7.07 31.39
C GLN A 189 0.26 7.00 29.98
N PRO A 190 0.51 8.14 29.31
CA PRO A 190 1.21 8.16 28.05
C PRO A 190 2.68 7.79 28.25
N LYS A 191 3.26 6.99 27.34
CA LYS A 191 4.68 6.60 27.40
C LYS A 191 5.65 7.75 27.11
N MET A 192 5.17 8.79 26.44
CA MET A 192 5.93 10.01 26.12
C MET A 192 5.05 11.21 26.48
N ALA A 193 5.59 12.17 27.21
CA ALA A 193 4.86 13.39 27.58
C ALA A 193 4.64 14.32 26.36
N ASN A 194 5.65 14.44 25.50
CA ASN A 194 5.57 15.13 24.21
C ASN A 194 5.72 14.11 23.07
N THR A 195 4.79 14.12 22.12
CA THR A 195 4.80 13.26 20.92
C THR A 195 5.35 13.96 19.68
N ASP A 196 5.59 15.27 19.72
CA ASP A 196 6.22 16.01 18.62
C ASP A 196 7.73 15.76 18.59
N LEU A 197 8.10 14.67 17.91
CA LEU A 197 9.48 14.32 17.62
C LEU A 197 10.21 15.38 16.79
N SER A 198 9.50 16.17 15.97
CA SER A 198 10.13 17.23 15.18
C SER A 198 10.57 18.40 16.05
N ARG A 199 9.80 18.76 17.08
CA ARG A 199 10.22 19.74 18.09
C ARG A 199 11.38 19.20 18.93
N LEU A 200 11.31 17.95 19.39
CA LEU A 200 12.37 17.33 20.18
C LEU A 200 13.70 17.29 19.40
N LEU A 201 13.73 16.72 18.19
CA LEU A 201 14.96 16.61 17.38
C LEU A 201 15.52 17.97 16.92
N LYS A 202 14.74 19.05 16.99
CA LYS A 202 15.16 20.41 16.66
C LYS A 202 15.49 21.26 17.89
N SER A 203 15.39 20.71 19.10
CA SER A 203 15.69 21.45 20.33
C SER A 203 17.18 21.76 20.41
N ASP A 204 17.51 22.91 20.99
CA ASP A 204 18.89 23.41 20.98
C ASP A 204 19.78 22.64 21.96
N GLU A 205 19.22 22.05 23.00
CA GLU A 205 19.92 21.15 23.93
C GLU A 205 20.41 19.89 23.21
N ILE A 206 19.58 19.30 22.35
CA ILE A 206 19.96 18.14 21.54
C ILE A 206 20.97 18.57 20.46
N ARG A 207 20.69 19.67 19.74
CA ARG A 207 21.57 20.17 18.67
C ARG A 207 22.98 20.54 19.15
N LYS A 208 23.12 21.10 20.36
CA LYS A 208 24.41 21.47 20.96
C LYS A 208 25.36 20.28 21.16
N VAL A 209 24.82 19.07 21.33
CA VAL A 209 25.59 17.84 21.58
C VAL A 209 25.76 16.99 20.30
N LEU A 210 24.97 17.24 19.25
CA LEU A 210 25.04 16.48 18.00
C LEU A 210 26.30 16.76 17.19
N ARG A 211 26.91 15.68 16.66
CA ARG A 211 27.98 15.77 15.67
C ARG A 211 27.45 16.23 14.31
N ALA A 212 28.31 16.86 13.51
CA ALA A 212 27.98 17.29 12.16
C ALA A 212 27.48 16.11 11.28
N PRO A 213 26.37 16.25 10.53
CA PRO A 213 25.78 15.14 9.79
C PRO A 213 26.61 14.77 8.56
N ASN A 214 27.10 13.54 8.50
CA ASN A 214 27.82 13.03 7.34
C ASN A 214 26.85 12.73 6.17
N LYS A 215 26.77 13.67 5.22
CA LYS A 215 25.93 13.57 4.01
C LYS A 215 26.61 12.83 2.83
N ARG A 216 27.80 12.25 3.01
CA ARG A 216 28.57 11.61 1.92
C ARG A 216 27.99 10.25 1.55
N VAL A 217 27.22 10.19 0.47
CA VAL A 217 26.76 8.93 -0.12
C VAL A 217 27.89 8.29 -0.94
N VAL A 218 28.53 7.25 -0.39
CA VAL A 218 29.52 6.44 -1.11
C VAL A 218 28.77 5.48 -2.04
N ARG A 219 28.90 5.66 -3.35
CA ARG A 219 28.34 4.75 -4.36
C ARG A 219 29.36 3.69 -4.76
N ALA A 220 28.87 2.47 -5.04
CA ALA A 220 29.71 1.41 -5.60
C ALA A 220 30.30 1.84 -6.95
N THR A 221 31.62 2.01 -7.00
CA THR A 221 32.34 2.32 -8.25
C THR A 221 32.74 1.04 -8.96
N ARG A 222 32.40 0.90 -10.25
CA ARG A 222 32.92 -0.19 -11.08
C ARG A 222 34.45 -0.13 -11.12
N LYS A 223 35.13 -1.22 -10.74
CA LYS A 223 36.58 -1.36 -10.93
C LYS A 223 36.88 -1.35 -12.44
N LEU A 224 37.52 -0.30 -12.92
CA LEU A 224 37.97 -0.17 -14.30
C LEU A 224 39.28 -0.96 -14.46
N ASN A 225 39.41 -1.74 -15.54
CA ASN A 225 40.66 -2.44 -15.84
C ASN A 225 41.74 -1.42 -16.25
N PRO A 226 42.88 -1.30 -15.53
CA PRO A 226 43.91 -0.32 -15.85
C PRO A 226 44.53 -0.55 -17.23
N LEU A 227 44.71 -1.81 -17.66
CA LEU A 227 45.37 -2.15 -18.92
C LEU A 227 44.56 -1.64 -20.13
N THR A 228 43.22 -1.62 -20.04
CA THR A 228 42.34 -1.11 -21.11
C THR A 228 41.89 0.33 -20.90
N ASN A 229 42.02 0.88 -19.69
CA ASN A 229 41.62 2.25 -19.37
C ASN A 229 42.83 3.09 -18.90
N SER A 230 43.34 3.94 -19.78
CA SER A 230 44.51 4.78 -19.53
C SER A 230 44.36 5.68 -18.29
N LYS A 231 43.19 6.27 -18.05
CA LYS A 231 42.92 7.11 -16.86
C LYS A 231 42.94 6.31 -15.56
N ALA A 232 42.43 5.07 -15.59
CA ALA A 232 42.51 4.16 -14.44
C ALA A 232 43.96 3.75 -14.15
N MET A 233 44.77 3.49 -15.19
CA MET A 233 46.21 3.24 -15.03
C MET A 233 46.95 4.46 -14.47
N LEU A 234 46.70 5.66 -14.97
CA LEU A 234 47.36 6.88 -14.49
C LEU A 234 47.02 7.20 -13.03
N ARG A 235 45.78 6.92 -12.59
CA ARG A 235 45.36 7.07 -11.20
C ARG A 235 46.06 6.10 -10.23
N LEU A 236 46.52 4.95 -10.73
CA LEU A 236 47.24 3.94 -9.94
C LEU A 236 48.76 4.07 -10.05
N ASN A 237 49.26 4.43 -11.23
CA ASN A 237 50.67 4.61 -11.54
C ASN A 237 50.84 5.78 -12.53
N PRO A 238 51.18 6.99 -12.07
CA PRO A 238 51.37 8.15 -12.94
C PRO A 238 52.61 8.01 -13.85
N TYR A 239 53.64 7.29 -13.40
CA TYR A 239 54.86 7.03 -14.20
C TYR A 239 54.61 6.21 -15.47
N SER A 240 53.47 5.49 -15.53
CA SER A 240 53.00 4.84 -16.76
C SER A 240 52.76 5.79 -17.94
N ALA A 241 52.62 7.12 -17.70
CA ALA A 241 52.61 8.13 -18.77
C ALA A 241 54.00 8.26 -19.40
N VAL A 242 55.03 8.40 -18.57
CA VAL A 242 56.43 8.59 -19.00
C VAL A 242 56.93 7.36 -19.75
N LEU A 243 56.70 6.17 -19.21
CA LEU A 243 57.09 4.91 -19.86
C LEU A 243 56.40 4.72 -21.22
N ARG A 244 55.09 5.00 -21.32
CA ARG A 244 54.38 4.93 -22.61
C ARG A 244 54.88 5.99 -23.60
N ARG A 245 55.14 7.21 -23.15
CA ARG A 245 55.68 8.28 -24.02
C ARG A 245 57.08 7.93 -24.52
N LYS A 246 57.97 7.43 -23.65
CA LYS A 246 59.30 6.95 -24.02
C LYS A 246 59.20 5.80 -25.03
N ALA A 247 58.38 4.79 -24.77
CA ALA A 247 58.19 3.67 -25.69
C ALA A 247 57.65 4.11 -27.07
N ILE A 248 56.75 5.10 -27.13
CA ILE A 248 56.27 5.67 -28.40
C ILE A 248 57.40 6.39 -29.14
N LEU A 249 58.19 7.22 -28.46
CA LEU A 249 59.33 7.94 -29.07
C LEU A 249 60.42 6.96 -29.55
N ASP A 250 60.74 5.94 -28.77
CA ASP A 250 61.71 4.91 -29.14
C ASP A 250 61.20 4.03 -30.30
N GLN A 251 59.88 3.77 -30.38
CA GLN A 251 59.26 3.10 -31.52
C GLN A 251 59.26 3.99 -32.77
N GLN A 252 58.99 5.30 -32.65
CA GLN A 252 59.08 6.25 -33.77
C GLN A 252 60.51 6.34 -34.30
N ARG A 253 61.52 6.39 -33.42
CA ARG A 253 62.94 6.33 -33.80
C ARG A 253 63.25 5.04 -34.58
N ARG A 254 62.84 3.87 -34.08
CA ARG A 254 63.01 2.58 -34.76
C ARG A 254 62.32 2.54 -36.13
N ASN A 255 61.10 3.04 -36.24
CA ASN A 255 60.36 3.07 -37.52
C ASN A 255 60.94 4.06 -38.54
N ASN A 256 61.59 5.13 -38.07
CA ASN A 256 62.27 6.11 -38.93
C ASN A 256 63.64 5.61 -39.42
N ILE A 257 64.28 4.67 -38.70
CA ILE A 257 65.45 3.92 -39.18
C ILE A 257 64.96 2.93 -40.24
N LYS A 258 64.91 3.38 -41.50
CA LYS A 258 64.61 2.52 -42.65
C LYS A 258 65.85 1.70 -42.99
N LEU A 259 65.79 0.40 -42.71
CA LEU A 259 66.76 -0.57 -43.23
C LEU A 259 66.72 -0.58 -44.78
N PRO A 260 67.84 -0.84 -45.46
CA PRO A 260 67.88 -0.90 -46.92
C PRO A 260 66.97 -2.02 -47.43
N GLU A 261 66.37 -1.83 -48.61
CA GLU A 261 65.31 -2.70 -49.14
C GLU A 261 65.78 -4.15 -49.43
N VAL A 262 67.10 -4.36 -49.49
CA VAL A 262 67.78 -5.63 -49.68
C VAL A 262 67.81 -6.49 -48.41
N ASP A 263 67.65 -5.87 -47.23
CA ASP A 263 67.82 -6.49 -45.91
C ASP A 263 66.76 -7.61 -45.67
N PRO A 264 67.18 -8.81 -45.18
CA PRO A 264 66.26 -9.92 -44.92
C PRO A 264 65.10 -9.55 -43.99
N ALA A 265 65.27 -8.62 -43.04
CA ALA A 265 64.18 -8.17 -42.17
C ALA A 265 63.06 -7.46 -42.95
N VAL A 266 63.42 -6.57 -43.88
CA VAL A 266 62.47 -5.81 -44.72
C VAL A 266 61.76 -6.73 -45.70
N LYS A 267 62.49 -7.70 -46.28
CA LYS A 267 61.90 -8.75 -47.15
C LYS A 267 60.90 -9.62 -46.39
N ALA A 268 61.24 -10.04 -45.16
CA ALA A 268 60.35 -10.81 -44.30
C ALA A 268 59.10 -10.01 -43.89
N GLU A 269 59.24 -8.71 -43.61
CA GLU A 269 58.10 -7.85 -43.27
C GLU A 269 57.19 -7.61 -44.48
N LYS A 270 57.73 -7.29 -45.67
CA LYS A 270 56.95 -7.22 -46.92
C LYS A 270 56.20 -8.52 -47.20
N LEU A 271 56.82 -9.68 -46.98
CA LEU A 271 56.19 -10.99 -47.15
C LEU A 271 55.06 -11.21 -46.13
N ARG A 272 55.25 -10.81 -44.86
CA ARG A 272 54.18 -10.80 -43.84
C ARG A 272 53.03 -9.87 -44.21
N GLN A 273 53.30 -8.64 -44.65
CA GLN A 273 52.29 -7.68 -45.10
C GLN A 273 51.51 -8.23 -46.31
N ARG A 274 52.20 -8.85 -47.28
CA ARG A 274 51.58 -9.51 -48.45
C ARG A 274 50.70 -10.69 -48.02
N ARG A 275 51.15 -11.53 -47.08
CA ARG A 275 50.34 -12.61 -46.46
C ARG A 275 49.10 -12.06 -45.74
N VAL A 276 49.21 -10.99 -44.95
CA VAL A 276 48.06 -10.35 -44.27
C VAL A 276 47.08 -9.73 -45.27
N LYS A 277 47.57 -9.12 -46.36
CA LYS A 277 46.74 -8.54 -47.42
C LYS A 277 45.97 -9.63 -48.18
N LEU A 278 46.64 -10.75 -48.50
CA LEU A 278 46.03 -11.96 -49.07
C LEU A 278 44.99 -12.58 -48.12
N ALA A 279 45.31 -12.73 -46.83
CA ALA A 279 44.38 -13.26 -45.83
C ALA A 279 43.13 -12.38 -45.66
N LYS A 280 43.28 -11.04 -45.67
CA LYS A 280 42.15 -10.10 -45.68
C LYS A 280 41.33 -10.20 -46.97
N ALA A 281 41.96 -10.31 -48.13
CA ALA A 281 41.27 -10.49 -49.41
C ALA A 281 40.51 -11.83 -49.48
N ALA A 282 41.10 -12.92 -48.98
CA ALA A 282 40.44 -14.22 -48.87
C ALA A 282 39.28 -14.20 -47.86
N ALA A 283 39.43 -13.50 -46.73
CA ALA A 283 38.35 -13.29 -45.76
C ALA A 283 37.21 -12.43 -46.32
N ALA A 284 37.51 -11.46 -47.20
CA ALA A 284 36.50 -10.66 -47.91
C ALA A 284 35.79 -11.42 -49.03
N LYS A 285 36.48 -12.36 -49.70
CA LYS A 285 35.90 -13.25 -50.73
C LYS A 285 35.06 -14.40 -50.17
N LYS A 286 35.21 -14.76 -48.89
CA LYS A 286 34.33 -15.76 -48.26
C LYS A 286 32.90 -15.21 -48.13
N PRO A 287 31.86 -15.90 -48.63
CA PRO A 287 30.49 -15.43 -48.46
C PRO A 287 30.16 -15.33 -46.97
N LYS A 288 29.62 -14.19 -46.55
CA LYS A 288 29.20 -13.98 -45.16
C LYS A 288 28.06 -14.96 -44.85
N LYS A 289 28.32 -15.99 -44.03
CA LYS A 289 27.26 -16.81 -43.45
C LYS A 289 26.21 -15.86 -42.83
N PRO A 290 24.91 -16.05 -43.08
CA PRO A 290 23.88 -15.17 -42.55
C PRO A 290 23.95 -15.21 -41.02
N VAL A 291 24.26 -14.06 -40.41
CA VAL A 291 24.31 -13.94 -38.96
C VAL A 291 22.89 -14.07 -38.44
N ALA A 292 22.61 -15.15 -37.71
CA ALA A 292 21.34 -15.33 -37.03
C ALA A 292 21.02 -14.07 -36.22
N LYS A 293 19.84 -13.48 -36.48
CA LYS A 293 19.40 -12.24 -35.81
C LYS A 293 19.41 -12.47 -34.30
N LYS A 294 20.42 -11.93 -33.61
CA LYS A 294 20.36 -11.77 -32.15
C LYS A 294 19.15 -10.90 -31.85
N THR A 295 18.18 -11.46 -31.13
CA THR A 295 17.00 -10.74 -30.67
C THR A 295 17.44 -9.48 -29.93
N ALA A 296 16.84 -8.35 -30.28
CA ALA A 296 17.13 -7.09 -29.61
C ALA A 296 16.73 -7.21 -28.12
N PRO A 297 17.53 -6.68 -27.18
CA PRO A 297 17.11 -6.62 -25.78
C PRO A 297 15.81 -5.80 -25.68
N PRO A 298 14.86 -6.19 -24.82
CA PRO A 298 13.56 -5.54 -24.76
C PRO A 298 13.70 -4.06 -24.37
N PRO A 299 12.91 -3.16 -25.00
CA PRO A 299 13.05 -1.73 -24.77
C PRO A 299 12.73 -1.36 -23.31
N PRO A 300 13.39 -0.32 -22.76
CA PRO A 300 13.14 0.12 -21.39
C PRO A 300 11.68 0.53 -21.21
N LYS A 301 11.06 0.05 -20.12
CA LYS A 301 9.66 0.36 -19.78
C LYS A 301 9.47 1.88 -19.73
N LYS A 302 8.68 2.42 -20.66
CA LYS A 302 8.26 3.83 -20.64
C LYS A 302 7.62 4.12 -19.29
N ALA A 303 8.15 5.11 -18.57
CA ALA A 303 7.40 5.76 -17.50
C ALA A 303 6.10 6.31 -18.11
N LYS A 304 4.96 6.10 -17.43
CA LYS A 304 3.70 6.74 -17.84
C LYS A 304 3.90 8.25 -17.71
N GLY A 305 3.60 8.98 -18.78
CA GLY A 305 3.70 10.44 -18.77
C GLY A 305 2.53 11.06 -18.01
N ASP A 306 2.82 12.08 -17.21
CA ASP A 306 1.82 13.05 -16.77
C ASP A 306 1.54 14.06 -17.89
N LYS A 307 0.27 14.45 -18.02
CA LYS A 307 -0.19 15.37 -19.05
C LYS A 307 -0.15 16.83 -18.56
N LYS A 308 0.34 17.72 -19.43
CA LYS A 308 -0.01 19.15 -19.61
C LYS A 308 -0.37 19.99 -18.37
N ALA A 309 0.41 21.06 -18.13
CA ALA A 309 -0.11 22.34 -17.65
C ALA A 309 0.62 23.51 -18.33
N GLY A 310 -0.12 24.60 -18.61
CA GLY A 310 0.19 25.64 -19.60
C GLY A 310 1.53 26.39 -19.51
N GLN A 311 2.03 26.78 -20.68
CA GLN A 311 2.94 27.91 -20.83
C GLN A 311 2.20 29.19 -20.37
N LYS A 312 2.82 29.96 -19.46
CA LYS A 312 2.51 31.39 -19.27
C LYS A 312 3.72 32.19 -19.71
N VAL A 313 3.55 32.97 -20.76
CA VAL A 313 4.54 33.95 -21.23
C VAL A 313 4.70 35.03 -20.16
N LYS A 314 5.92 35.26 -19.69
CA LYS A 314 6.28 36.47 -18.94
C LYS A 314 6.91 37.46 -19.93
N LYS A 315 6.32 38.65 -20.05
CA LYS A 315 6.98 39.80 -20.70
C LYS A 315 8.23 40.18 -19.89
N PRO A 316 9.34 40.61 -20.52
CA PRO A 316 10.40 41.32 -19.81
C PRO A 316 9.90 42.73 -19.45
N VAL A 317 10.24 43.20 -18.26
CA VAL A 317 10.12 44.62 -17.88
C VAL A 317 11.49 45.26 -18.13
N ALA A 318 11.50 46.39 -18.83
CA ALA A 318 12.66 47.23 -19.00
C ALA A 318 12.28 48.66 -18.63
N LYS A 319 12.99 49.23 -17.64
CA LYS A 319 12.84 50.57 -17.04
C LYS A 319 11.41 50.96 -16.67
#